data_AF-A0A9Q2QJR5-F1
#
_entry.id   AF-A0A9Q2QJR5-F1
#
_cell.length_a   1.000
_cell.length_b   1.000
_cell.length_c   1.000
_cell.angle_alpha   90.00
_cell.angle_beta   90.00
_cell.angle_gamma   90.00
#
_symmetry.space_group_name_H-M   'P 1'
#
loop_
_entity.id
_entity.type
_entity.pdbx_description
1 polymer ?
#
loop_
_entity_poly.entity_id
_entity_poly.type
_entity_poly.pdbx_seq_one_letter_code
_entity_poly.pdbx_strand_id
1 'polypeptide(L)'
;MKSVLFDVDGVFLSEERCFDVSALTVYELLMSKDYIGIDPSIDFHELGDEQISEIRDIVFYHDEILTKLKSLGLNSNWDMLFIVIALHYIDLCKSLTQEELSIALNSENFSEQTLQFLGDHISNIELNFDLPLSFLDGLSSGKENIYQALIEHAKVQLNTKDAELFELKSPFWMLAQEIYQEWYLGCQLYHEVEQKQQRTDFKKGYIYQEIVLRPVSEIKQLLEDLKDAGYQIAIATGRPRTETIVPFETLGIKSLFDDLHIVTASDVLIAEEHFPDLKPLGKPNPFSYLATLDGNDLQHYKKYATNQENRVNPNEVFIVGDSLADLLSAKKIGATFIGPLTGLKGQNAREELESYDAEYIVNHVGEIRDILL
;
A
#
# COMPACT_ATOMS: atom_id res chain seq x y z
N MET A 1 10.15 30.42 5.39
CA MET A 1 9.60 30.47 4.02
C MET A 1 8.25 29.77 4.11
N LYS A 2 7.23 30.27 3.41
CA LYS A 2 5.93 29.57 3.42
C LYS A 2 6.04 28.26 2.65
N SER A 3 5.43 27.20 3.15
CA SER A 3 5.52 25.86 2.55
C SER A 3 4.19 25.13 2.55
N VAL A 4 3.92 24.38 1.50
CA VAL A 4 2.81 23.44 1.40
C VAL A 4 3.38 22.04 1.21
N LEU A 5 3.15 21.17 2.18
CA LEU A 5 3.66 19.81 2.22
C LEU A 5 2.51 18.85 1.91
N PHE A 6 2.58 18.20 0.76
CA PHE A 6 1.51 17.34 0.28
C PHE A 6 1.80 15.86 0.58
N ASP A 7 0.77 15.12 0.96
CA ASP A 7 0.73 13.67 0.69
C ASP A 7 0.47 13.40 -0.80
N VAL A 8 0.57 12.13 -1.21
CA VAL A 8 0.30 11.66 -2.57
C VAL A 8 -1.05 10.98 -2.64
N ASP A 9 -1.23 9.89 -1.88
CA ASP A 9 -2.48 9.15 -1.82
C ASP A 9 -3.55 9.99 -1.15
N GLY A 10 -4.78 9.91 -1.66
CA GLY A 10 -5.89 10.73 -1.18
C GLY A 10 -5.78 12.23 -1.51
N VAL A 11 -4.68 12.68 -2.12
CA VAL A 11 -4.44 14.08 -2.52
C VAL A 11 -4.33 14.23 -4.04
N PHE A 12 -3.36 13.55 -4.66
CA PHE A 12 -3.14 13.56 -6.11
C PHE A 12 -3.59 12.26 -6.76
N LEU A 13 -3.25 11.14 -6.14
CA LEU A 13 -3.54 9.79 -6.62
C LEU A 13 -4.48 9.08 -5.64
N SER A 14 -5.29 8.15 -6.15
CA SER A 14 -6.05 7.24 -5.30
C SER A 14 -5.22 6.00 -4.96
N GLU A 15 -5.60 5.27 -3.90
CA GLU A 15 -5.02 3.95 -3.61
C GLU A 15 -5.62 2.81 -4.47
N GLU A 16 -6.64 3.09 -5.30
CA GLU A 16 -7.44 2.07 -6.00
C GLU A 16 -6.58 1.10 -6.84
N ARG A 17 -5.57 1.60 -7.57
CA ARG A 17 -4.70 0.72 -8.36
C ARG A 17 -3.89 -0.25 -7.52
N CYS A 18 -3.55 0.12 -6.29
CA CYS A 18 -2.88 -0.80 -5.38
C CYS A 18 -3.82 -1.92 -4.92
N PHE A 19 -5.11 -1.63 -4.73
CA PHE A 19 -6.12 -2.65 -4.41
C PHE A 19 -6.42 -3.54 -5.62
N ASP A 20 -6.53 -2.94 -6.81
CA ASP A 20 -6.67 -3.68 -8.06
C ASP A 20 -5.54 -4.69 -8.25
N VAL A 21 -4.29 -4.25 -8.08
CA VAL A 21 -3.12 -5.14 -8.23
C VAL A 21 -3.04 -6.18 -7.11
N SER A 22 -3.43 -5.82 -5.89
CA SER A 22 -3.59 -6.80 -4.80
C SER A 22 -4.55 -7.91 -5.18
N ALA A 23 -5.72 -7.57 -5.75
CA ALA A 23 -6.71 -8.54 -6.21
C ALA A 23 -6.18 -9.39 -7.35
N LEU A 24 -5.56 -8.77 -8.36
CA LEU A 24 -4.96 -9.47 -9.51
C LEU A 24 -3.89 -10.47 -9.06
N THR A 25 -3.11 -10.13 -8.05
CA THR A 25 -2.07 -11.01 -7.50
C THR A 25 -2.66 -12.26 -6.87
N VAL A 26 -3.67 -12.11 -6.02
CA VAL A 26 -4.40 -13.24 -5.42
C VAL A 26 -5.05 -14.09 -6.51
N TYR A 27 -5.72 -13.44 -7.47
CA TYR A 27 -6.43 -14.13 -8.54
C TYR A 27 -5.49 -14.88 -9.48
N GLU A 28 -4.35 -14.31 -9.85
CA GLU A 28 -3.33 -14.97 -10.65
C GLU A 28 -2.76 -16.19 -9.93
N LEU A 29 -2.43 -16.07 -8.64
CA LEU A 29 -1.95 -17.18 -7.82
C LEU A 29 -2.93 -18.34 -7.76
N LEU A 30 -4.25 -18.06 -7.71
CA LEU A 30 -5.30 -19.07 -7.69
C LEU A 30 -5.57 -19.69 -9.07
N MET A 31 -5.67 -18.86 -10.11
CA MET A 31 -6.22 -19.29 -11.40
C MET A 31 -5.16 -19.71 -12.42
N SER A 32 -4.00 -19.03 -12.44
CA SER A 32 -2.99 -19.29 -13.47
C SER A 32 -2.35 -20.67 -13.32
N LYS A 33 -2.17 -21.36 -14.45
CA LYS A 33 -1.42 -22.64 -14.54
C LYS A 33 0.04 -22.55 -14.10
N ASP A 34 0.59 -21.34 -14.05
CA ASP A 34 1.97 -21.12 -13.58
C ASP A 34 2.06 -21.20 -12.04
N TYR A 35 0.90 -21.22 -11.36
CA TYR A 35 0.74 -21.33 -9.91
C TYR A 35 -0.25 -22.45 -9.57
N ILE A 36 -1.36 -22.18 -8.85
CA ILE A 36 -2.31 -23.23 -8.41
C ILE A 36 -3.15 -23.77 -9.58
N GLY A 37 -3.51 -22.95 -10.57
CA GLY A 37 -4.15 -23.43 -11.78
C GLY A 37 -5.60 -23.91 -11.63
N ILE A 38 -6.40 -23.30 -10.74
CA ILE A 38 -7.81 -23.69 -10.53
C ILE A 38 -8.64 -23.49 -11.81
N ASP A 39 -8.41 -22.38 -12.52
CA ASP A 39 -8.98 -22.14 -13.85
C ASP A 39 -7.88 -21.65 -14.81
N PRO A 40 -7.16 -22.58 -15.47
CA PRO A 40 -6.04 -22.24 -16.34
C PRO A 40 -6.48 -21.62 -17.68
N SER A 41 -7.78 -21.43 -17.90
CA SER A 41 -8.32 -20.79 -19.11
C SER A 41 -8.31 -19.26 -19.03
N ILE A 42 -8.15 -18.70 -17.83
CA ILE A 42 -8.07 -17.25 -17.61
C ILE A 42 -6.82 -16.69 -18.29
N ASP A 43 -7.01 -15.66 -19.12
CA ASP A 43 -5.94 -14.95 -19.79
C ASP A 43 -5.62 -13.63 -19.07
N PHE A 44 -4.37 -13.51 -18.60
CA PHE A 44 -3.86 -12.34 -17.89
C PHE A 44 -3.12 -11.34 -18.81
N HIS A 45 -2.96 -11.62 -20.11
CA HIS A 45 -2.16 -10.78 -21.01
C HIS A 45 -2.84 -9.44 -21.34
N GLU A 46 -4.17 -9.45 -21.47
CA GLU A 46 -4.97 -8.27 -21.82
C GLU A 46 -6.17 -8.15 -20.88
N LEU A 47 -5.98 -7.47 -19.75
CA LEU A 47 -7.05 -7.14 -18.82
C LEU A 47 -7.48 -5.69 -19.01
N GLY A 48 -8.77 -5.47 -19.26
CA GLY A 48 -9.40 -4.14 -19.21
C GLY A 48 -9.85 -3.75 -17.80
N ASP A 49 -10.12 -2.46 -17.58
CA ASP A 49 -10.55 -1.94 -16.27
C ASP A 49 -11.81 -2.63 -15.72
N GLU A 50 -12.76 -3.02 -16.57
CA GLU A 50 -13.96 -3.75 -16.17
C GLU A 50 -13.63 -5.13 -15.59
N GLN A 51 -12.75 -5.89 -16.25
CA GLN A 51 -12.32 -7.20 -15.77
C GLN A 51 -11.52 -7.10 -14.47
N ILE A 52 -10.68 -6.08 -14.33
CA ILE A 52 -9.92 -5.83 -13.11
C ILE A 52 -10.87 -5.53 -11.95
N SER A 53 -11.88 -4.69 -12.19
CA SER A 53 -12.92 -4.39 -11.21
C SER A 53 -13.70 -5.63 -10.81
N GLU A 54 -14.09 -6.48 -11.76
CA GLU A 54 -14.78 -7.75 -11.49
C GLU A 54 -13.91 -8.70 -10.64
N ILE A 55 -12.62 -8.83 -10.97
CA ILE A 55 -11.68 -9.63 -10.19
C ILE A 55 -11.57 -9.09 -8.76
N ARG A 56 -11.46 -7.77 -8.60
CA ARG A 56 -11.41 -7.13 -7.29
C ARG A 56 -12.67 -7.38 -6.47
N ASP A 57 -13.84 -7.20 -7.09
CA ASP A 57 -15.14 -7.44 -6.47
C ASP A 57 -15.25 -8.88 -5.95
N ILE A 58 -14.76 -9.85 -6.73
CA ILE A 58 -14.72 -11.26 -6.33
C ILE A 58 -13.73 -11.48 -5.18
N VAL A 59 -12.47 -11.10 -5.37
CA VAL A 59 -11.37 -11.42 -4.44
C VAL A 59 -11.55 -10.76 -3.07
N PHE A 60 -12.00 -9.51 -3.04
CA PHE A 60 -12.18 -8.75 -1.80
C PHE A 60 -13.62 -8.65 -1.34
N TYR A 61 -14.53 -9.38 -1.99
CA TYR A 61 -15.95 -9.44 -1.66
C TYR A 61 -16.55 -8.03 -1.55
N HIS A 62 -16.57 -7.31 -2.68
CA HIS A 62 -17.00 -5.91 -2.76
C HIS A 62 -16.29 -4.99 -1.75
N ASP A 63 -14.96 -5.14 -1.64
CA ASP A 63 -14.07 -4.44 -0.71
C ASP A 63 -14.39 -4.60 0.79
N GLU A 64 -15.33 -5.48 1.18
CA GLU A 64 -15.62 -5.76 2.59
C GLU A 64 -14.37 -6.32 3.30
N ILE A 65 -13.61 -7.18 2.60
CA ILE A 65 -12.36 -7.77 3.12
C ILE A 65 -11.31 -6.69 3.33
N LEU A 66 -11.09 -5.82 2.33
CA LEU A 66 -10.13 -4.71 2.43
C LEU A 66 -10.47 -3.76 3.58
N THR A 67 -11.75 -3.38 3.68
CA THR A 67 -12.25 -2.52 4.73
C THR A 67 -12.01 -3.13 6.11
N LYS A 68 -12.29 -4.44 6.26
CA LYS A 68 -12.07 -5.16 7.51
C LYS A 68 -10.58 -5.23 7.86
N LEU A 69 -9.70 -5.58 6.92
CA LEU A 69 -8.25 -5.62 7.12
C LEU A 69 -7.69 -4.27 7.57
N LYS A 70 -8.06 -3.19 6.88
CA LYS A 70 -7.67 -1.81 7.26
C LYS A 70 -8.20 -1.44 8.65
N SER A 71 -9.44 -1.79 8.98
CA SER A 71 -10.02 -1.52 10.32
C SER A 71 -9.28 -2.25 11.46
N LEU A 72 -8.66 -3.40 11.15
CA LEU A 72 -7.81 -4.15 12.07
C LEU A 72 -6.36 -3.65 12.07
N GLY A 73 -6.04 -2.57 11.36
CA GLY A 73 -4.71 -1.96 11.33
C GLY A 73 -3.73 -2.60 10.35
N LEU A 74 -4.21 -3.38 9.38
CA LEU A 74 -3.39 -3.91 8.29
C LEU A 74 -3.53 -3.01 7.06
N ASN A 75 -2.53 -2.14 6.82
CA ASN A 75 -2.59 -1.13 5.76
C ASN A 75 -1.68 -1.42 4.56
N SER A 76 -0.75 -2.36 4.69
CA SER A 76 0.15 -2.76 3.59
C SER A 76 -0.59 -3.63 2.59
N ASN A 77 -0.57 -3.24 1.31
CA ASN A 77 -1.14 -4.03 0.22
C ASN A 77 -0.55 -5.45 0.15
N TRP A 78 0.77 -5.58 0.37
CA TRP A 78 1.45 -6.89 0.39
C TRP A 78 0.98 -7.78 1.53
N ASP A 79 0.71 -7.22 2.70
CA ASP A 79 0.20 -8.02 3.81
C ASP A 79 -1.27 -8.38 3.58
N MET A 80 -2.09 -7.43 3.09
CA MET A 80 -3.51 -7.67 2.82
C MET A 80 -3.71 -8.77 1.78
N LEU A 81 -3.02 -8.69 0.63
CA LEU A 81 -3.10 -9.74 -0.39
C LEU A 81 -2.57 -11.07 0.13
N PHE A 82 -1.54 -11.06 0.98
CA PHE A 82 -0.97 -12.28 1.54
C PHE A 82 -1.95 -12.99 2.48
N ILE A 83 -2.59 -12.26 3.40
CA ILE A 83 -3.59 -12.86 4.30
C ILE A 83 -4.70 -13.53 3.48
N VAL A 84 -5.19 -12.87 2.41
CA VAL A 84 -6.25 -13.42 1.56
C VAL A 84 -5.80 -14.68 0.83
N ILE A 85 -4.69 -14.66 0.11
CA ILE A 85 -4.21 -15.86 -0.60
C ILE A 85 -3.83 -16.99 0.37
N ALA A 86 -3.27 -16.67 1.54
CA ALA A 86 -2.92 -17.67 2.56
C ALA A 86 -4.15 -18.41 3.08
N LEU A 87 -5.27 -17.72 3.30
CA LEU A 87 -6.51 -18.36 3.75
C LEU A 87 -7.09 -19.30 2.69
N HIS A 88 -7.07 -18.90 1.43
CA HIS A 88 -7.44 -19.79 0.33
C HIS A 88 -6.49 -20.98 0.23
N TYR A 89 -5.17 -20.76 0.34
CA TYR A 89 -4.17 -21.83 0.32
C TYR A 89 -4.39 -22.85 1.44
N ILE A 90 -4.69 -22.38 2.66
CA ILE A 90 -5.05 -23.23 3.81
C ILE A 90 -6.30 -24.05 3.49
N ASP A 91 -7.35 -23.42 2.93
CA ASP A 91 -8.59 -24.12 2.63
C ASP A 91 -8.41 -25.22 1.58
N LEU A 92 -7.65 -24.95 0.53
CA LEU A 92 -7.31 -25.91 -0.52
C LEU A 92 -6.50 -27.10 0.04
N CYS A 93 -5.52 -26.83 0.90
CA CYS A 93 -4.69 -27.84 1.54
C CYS A 93 -5.47 -28.82 2.42
N LYS A 94 -6.69 -28.51 2.88
CA LYS A 94 -7.53 -29.42 3.70
C LYS A 94 -7.88 -30.72 2.98
N SER A 95 -7.87 -30.72 1.65
CA SER A 95 -8.20 -31.88 0.83
C SER A 95 -7.03 -32.85 0.63
N LEU A 96 -5.81 -32.43 0.97
CA LEU A 96 -4.59 -33.21 0.79
C LEU A 96 -4.46 -34.32 1.85
N THR A 97 -3.79 -35.41 1.47
CA THR A 97 -3.27 -36.39 2.40
C THR A 97 -2.15 -35.80 3.26
N GLN A 98 -1.80 -36.45 4.38
CA GLN A 98 -0.73 -35.97 5.26
C GLN A 98 0.66 -35.96 4.57
N GLU A 99 0.90 -36.84 3.62
CA GLU A 99 2.15 -36.87 2.84
C GLU A 99 2.23 -35.67 1.88
N GLU A 100 1.16 -35.44 1.11
CA GLU A 100 1.05 -34.27 0.21
C GLU A 100 1.10 -32.96 0.99
N LEU A 101 0.44 -32.90 2.15
CA LEU A 101 0.45 -31.72 3.03
C LEU A 101 1.87 -31.39 3.50
N SER A 102 2.70 -32.40 3.82
CA SER A 102 4.09 -32.17 4.21
C SER A 102 4.96 -31.56 3.09
N ILE A 103 4.61 -31.82 1.83
CA ILE A 103 5.25 -31.23 0.66
C ILE A 103 4.74 -29.80 0.47
N ALA A 104 3.41 -29.61 0.53
CA ALA A 104 2.75 -28.32 0.34
C ALA A 104 3.10 -27.29 1.42
N LEU A 105 3.49 -27.71 2.62
CA LEU A 105 3.86 -26.84 3.74
C LEU A 105 5.37 -26.67 3.94
N ASN A 106 6.20 -27.28 3.09
CA ASN A 106 7.65 -27.22 3.23
C ASN A 106 8.18 -25.81 2.91
N SER A 107 8.53 -25.05 3.96
CA SER A 107 9.02 -23.68 3.85
C SER A 107 10.35 -23.58 3.08
N GLU A 108 11.28 -24.51 3.31
CA GLU A 108 12.62 -24.48 2.70
C GLU A 108 12.62 -24.60 1.17
N ASN A 109 11.62 -25.29 0.60
CA ASN A 109 11.53 -25.58 -0.84
C ASN A 109 10.31 -24.94 -1.50
N PHE A 110 9.64 -24.01 -0.83
CA PHE A 110 8.43 -23.39 -1.35
C PHE A 110 8.71 -22.55 -2.59
N SER A 111 7.98 -22.80 -3.66
CA SER A 111 8.11 -22.12 -4.95
C SER A 111 6.82 -22.23 -5.76
N GLU A 112 6.83 -21.71 -6.99
CA GLU A 112 5.76 -21.89 -7.97
C GLU A 112 5.43 -23.38 -8.20
N GLN A 113 6.44 -24.25 -8.13
CA GLN A 113 6.25 -25.71 -8.27
C GLN A 113 5.44 -26.30 -7.12
N THR A 114 5.53 -25.73 -5.91
CA THR A 114 4.72 -26.14 -4.77
C THR A 114 3.25 -25.77 -4.98
N LEU A 115 2.99 -24.59 -5.58
CA LEU A 115 1.63 -24.17 -5.94
C LEU A 115 1.04 -25.06 -7.04
N GLN A 116 1.82 -25.39 -8.07
CA GLN A 116 1.42 -26.32 -9.13
C GLN A 116 1.14 -27.71 -8.58
N PHE A 117 2.00 -28.19 -7.67
CA PHE A 117 1.78 -29.45 -6.97
C PHE A 117 0.44 -29.45 -6.23
N LEU A 118 0.10 -28.38 -5.49
CA LEU A 118 -1.20 -28.26 -4.85
C LEU A 118 -2.33 -28.38 -5.90
N GLY A 119 -2.24 -27.61 -6.99
CA GLY A 119 -3.19 -27.65 -8.12
C GLY A 119 -3.45 -29.05 -8.69
N ASP A 120 -2.38 -29.84 -8.88
CA ASP A 120 -2.46 -31.19 -9.45
C ASP A 120 -3.10 -32.22 -8.51
N HIS A 121 -3.12 -31.96 -7.20
CA HIS A 121 -3.59 -32.90 -6.17
C HIS A 121 -4.96 -32.54 -5.58
N ILE A 122 -5.58 -31.48 -6.08
CA ILE A 122 -6.92 -31.04 -5.70
C ILE A 122 -7.90 -31.22 -6.85
N SER A 123 -9.19 -31.47 -6.56
CA SER A 123 -10.22 -31.65 -7.61
C SER A 123 -11.61 -31.21 -7.15
N ASN A 124 -12.43 -30.75 -8.10
CA ASN A 124 -13.81 -30.26 -7.86
C ASN A 124 -13.90 -29.18 -6.78
N ILE A 125 -13.04 -28.16 -6.87
CA ILE A 125 -13.04 -27.05 -5.91
C ILE A 125 -14.04 -25.99 -6.30
N GLU A 126 -14.80 -25.55 -5.31
CA GLU A 126 -15.55 -24.29 -5.34
C GLU A 126 -14.85 -23.34 -4.36
N LEU A 127 -14.29 -22.24 -4.88
CA LEU A 127 -13.60 -21.25 -4.05
C LEU A 127 -14.63 -20.44 -3.26
N ASN A 128 -14.44 -20.40 -1.94
CA ASN A 128 -15.23 -19.53 -1.09
C ASN A 128 -14.51 -18.19 -0.86
N PHE A 129 -14.84 -17.17 -1.66
CA PHE A 129 -14.26 -15.83 -1.55
C PHE A 129 -14.73 -15.03 -0.32
N ASP A 130 -15.78 -15.46 0.39
CA ASP A 130 -16.16 -14.83 1.66
C ASP A 130 -15.35 -15.34 2.87
N LEU A 131 -14.57 -16.42 2.69
CA LEU A 131 -13.79 -17.07 3.75
C LEU A 131 -12.94 -16.08 4.57
N PRO A 132 -12.22 -15.10 3.97
CA PRO A 132 -11.44 -14.16 4.73
C PRO A 132 -12.27 -13.33 5.71
N LEU A 133 -13.52 -12.97 5.39
CA LEU A 133 -14.38 -12.23 6.32
C LEU A 133 -14.67 -13.05 7.59
N SER A 134 -14.95 -14.34 7.41
CA SER A 134 -15.19 -15.26 8.53
C SER A 134 -13.95 -15.42 9.42
N PHE A 135 -12.75 -15.43 8.83
CA PHE A 135 -11.50 -15.47 9.59
C PHE A 135 -11.24 -14.18 10.37
N LEU A 136 -11.54 -13.03 9.77
CA LEU A 136 -11.27 -11.71 10.36
C LEU A 136 -12.28 -11.32 11.45
N ASP A 137 -13.38 -12.07 11.60
CA ASP A 137 -14.38 -11.78 12.62
C ASP A 137 -13.84 -12.01 14.04
N GLY A 138 -14.12 -11.09 14.94
CA GLY A 138 -13.67 -11.15 16.33
C GLY A 138 -12.16 -11.01 16.58
N LEU A 139 -11.33 -10.77 15.55
CA LEU A 139 -9.88 -10.57 15.74
C LEU A 139 -9.56 -9.25 16.44
N SER A 140 -8.50 -9.29 17.26
CA SER A 140 -7.89 -8.08 17.83
C SER A 140 -7.14 -7.30 16.75
N SER A 141 -7.26 -5.96 16.79
CA SER A 141 -6.50 -5.08 15.90
C SER A 141 -4.99 -5.21 16.09
N GLY A 142 -4.22 -5.04 15.03
CA GLY A 142 -2.78 -5.02 14.98
C GLY A 142 -2.22 -6.07 14.05
N LYS A 143 -1.26 -5.68 13.21
CA LYS A 143 -0.60 -6.58 12.24
C LYS A 143 -0.10 -7.88 12.88
N GLU A 144 0.60 -7.80 14.01
CA GLU A 144 1.13 -8.96 14.73
C GLU A 144 0.02 -9.93 15.16
N ASN A 145 -1.10 -9.40 15.64
CA ASN A 145 -2.25 -10.20 16.08
C ASN A 145 -2.88 -10.96 14.90
N ILE A 146 -2.99 -10.33 13.73
CA ILE A 146 -3.55 -10.95 12.52
C ILE A 146 -2.66 -12.10 12.04
N TYR A 147 -1.35 -11.90 11.97
CA TYR A 147 -0.41 -12.96 11.57
C TYR A 147 -0.39 -14.11 12.58
N GLN A 148 -0.42 -13.82 13.88
CA GLN A 148 -0.51 -14.87 14.90
C GLN A 148 -1.81 -15.67 14.76
N ALA A 149 -2.94 -15.01 14.47
CA ALA A 149 -4.21 -15.67 14.22
C ALA A 149 -4.17 -16.53 12.94
N LEU A 150 -3.52 -16.06 11.87
CA LEU A 150 -3.35 -16.82 10.62
C LEU A 150 -2.57 -18.12 10.85
N ILE A 151 -1.45 -18.04 11.59
CA ILE A 151 -0.60 -19.18 11.93
C ILE A 151 -1.39 -20.21 12.75
N GLU A 152 -2.12 -19.77 13.78
CA GLU A 152 -2.93 -20.68 14.60
C GLU A 152 -4.10 -21.27 13.80
N HIS A 153 -4.72 -20.48 12.91
CA HIS A 153 -5.75 -20.96 12.00
C HIS A 153 -5.20 -22.08 11.10
N ALA A 154 -4.03 -21.90 10.49
CA ALA A 154 -3.39 -22.92 9.67
C ALA A 154 -3.12 -24.22 10.45
N LYS A 155 -2.53 -24.12 11.65
CA LYS A 155 -2.26 -25.29 12.50
C LYS A 155 -3.53 -26.08 12.82
N VAL A 156 -4.61 -25.38 13.16
CA VAL A 156 -5.90 -26.01 13.51
C VAL A 156 -6.57 -26.61 12.29
N GLN A 157 -6.69 -25.86 11.18
CA GLN A 157 -7.40 -26.30 9.99
C GLN A 157 -6.70 -27.47 9.28
N LEU A 158 -5.37 -27.50 9.29
CA LEU A 158 -4.56 -28.51 8.62
C LEU A 158 -4.11 -29.64 9.56
N ASN A 159 -4.44 -29.54 10.86
CA ASN A 159 -4.01 -30.48 11.90
C ASN A 159 -2.50 -30.75 11.86
N THR A 160 -1.71 -29.68 11.77
CA THR A 160 -0.26 -29.70 11.60
C THR A 160 0.45 -28.80 12.62
N LYS A 161 1.75 -29.01 12.79
CA LYS A 161 2.62 -28.08 13.53
C LYS A 161 3.39 -27.14 12.60
N ASP A 162 3.49 -27.51 11.32
CA ASP A 162 4.28 -26.80 10.33
C ASP A 162 3.43 -25.65 9.76
N ALA A 163 3.70 -24.44 10.21
CA ALA A 163 2.97 -23.24 9.82
C ALA A 163 3.88 -22.04 9.52
N GLU A 164 5.20 -22.29 9.41
CA GLU A 164 6.22 -21.28 9.08
C GLU A 164 5.91 -20.55 7.76
N LEU A 165 5.26 -21.25 6.83
CA LEU A 165 4.84 -20.70 5.54
C LEU A 165 3.86 -19.53 5.67
N PHE A 166 3.14 -19.42 6.80
CA PHE A 166 2.16 -18.37 7.05
C PHE A 166 2.72 -17.22 7.90
N GLU A 167 4.01 -17.27 8.23
CA GLU A 167 4.69 -16.18 8.91
C GLU A 167 4.94 -14.98 8.00
N LEU A 168 5.08 -13.80 8.60
CA LEU A 168 5.46 -12.59 7.87
C LEU A 168 6.84 -12.77 7.24
N LYS A 169 6.97 -12.42 5.95
CA LYS A 169 8.19 -12.61 5.14
C LYS A 169 8.62 -14.08 5.00
N SER A 170 7.70 -15.02 5.16
CA SER A 170 7.92 -16.40 4.72
C SER A 170 8.20 -16.45 3.21
N PRO A 171 8.72 -17.57 2.68
CA PRO A 171 8.88 -17.76 1.24
C PRO A 171 7.59 -17.56 0.43
N PHE A 172 6.42 -17.93 0.99
CA PHE A 172 5.14 -17.67 0.32
C PHE A 172 4.78 -16.19 0.30
N TRP A 173 5.03 -15.47 1.41
CA TRP A 173 4.84 -14.02 1.47
C TRP A 173 5.73 -13.31 0.44
N MET A 174 6.99 -13.73 0.34
CA MET A 174 7.95 -13.17 -0.62
C MET A 174 7.52 -13.43 -2.07
N LEU A 175 7.06 -14.64 -2.38
CA LEU A 175 6.53 -14.96 -3.72
C LEU A 175 5.33 -14.09 -4.07
N ALA A 176 4.35 -13.97 -3.17
CA ALA A 176 3.15 -13.15 -3.40
C ALA A 176 3.51 -11.67 -3.58
N GLN A 177 4.43 -11.15 -2.78
CA GLN A 177 4.93 -9.78 -2.91
C GLN A 177 5.67 -9.55 -4.24
N GLU A 178 6.47 -10.50 -4.71
CA GLU A 178 7.17 -10.39 -5.98
C GLU A 178 6.21 -10.35 -7.17
N ILE A 179 5.14 -11.17 -7.13
CA ILE A 179 4.11 -11.17 -8.17
C ILE A 179 3.35 -9.84 -8.19
N TYR A 180 3.01 -9.31 -7.02
CA TYR A 180 2.43 -7.97 -6.90
C TYR A 180 3.36 -6.91 -7.51
N GLN A 181 4.65 -6.95 -7.16
CA GLN A 181 5.61 -5.97 -7.67
C GLN A 181 5.74 -6.04 -9.19
N GLU A 182 5.73 -7.23 -9.78
CA GLU A 182 5.78 -7.36 -11.23
C GLU A 182 4.52 -6.82 -11.91
N TRP A 183 3.34 -7.01 -11.32
CA TRP A 183 2.10 -6.37 -11.80
C TRP A 183 2.13 -4.85 -11.69
N TYR A 184 2.56 -4.35 -10.55
CA TYR A 184 2.51 -2.93 -10.24
C TYR A 184 3.59 -2.16 -11.02
N LEU A 185 4.85 -2.56 -10.92
CA LEU A 185 5.97 -1.91 -11.61
C LEU A 185 6.01 -2.24 -13.11
N GLY A 186 5.57 -3.44 -13.48
CA GLY A 186 5.78 -4.01 -14.82
C GLY A 186 7.15 -4.66 -14.96
N CYS A 187 7.28 -5.57 -15.93
CA CYS A 187 8.46 -6.43 -16.11
C CYS A 187 9.79 -5.65 -16.18
N GLN A 188 9.82 -4.54 -16.92
CA GLN A 188 11.03 -3.75 -17.08
C GLN A 188 11.47 -3.11 -15.75
N LEU A 189 10.56 -2.37 -15.11
CA LEU A 189 10.88 -1.63 -13.89
C LEU A 189 11.08 -2.57 -12.70
N TYR A 190 10.38 -3.72 -12.68
CA TYR A 190 10.64 -4.79 -11.71
C TYR A 190 12.10 -5.23 -11.75
N HIS A 191 12.65 -5.48 -12.95
CA HIS A 191 14.06 -5.86 -13.08
C HIS A 191 15.01 -4.78 -12.54
N GLU A 192 14.72 -3.51 -12.83
CA GLU A 192 15.54 -2.38 -12.41
C GLU A 192 15.47 -2.11 -10.90
N VAL A 193 14.30 -2.29 -10.27
CA VAL A 193 14.06 -1.97 -8.86
C VAL A 193 14.34 -3.15 -7.95
N GLU A 194 13.75 -4.31 -8.25
CA GLU A 194 13.87 -5.51 -7.42
C GLU A 194 15.17 -6.28 -7.70
N GLN A 195 15.89 -5.94 -8.78
CA GLN A 195 17.14 -6.60 -9.19
C GLN A 195 16.95 -8.12 -9.37
N LYS A 196 15.75 -8.51 -9.78
CA LYS A 196 15.31 -9.89 -10.03
C LYS A 196 14.93 -10.08 -11.49
N GLN A 197 14.91 -11.33 -11.93
CA GLN A 197 14.38 -11.65 -13.26
C GLN A 197 12.85 -11.67 -13.19
N GLN A 198 12.21 -11.00 -14.13
CA GLN A 198 10.75 -11.05 -14.30
C GLN A 198 10.27 -12.46 -14.66
N ARG A 199 9.08 -12.83 -14.20
CA ARG A 199 8.42 -14.11 -14.47
C ARG A 199 7.70 -14.11 -15.80
N THR A 200 7.16 -12.96 -16.18
CA THR A 200 6.35 -12.77 -17.38
C THR A 200 7.03 -11.78 -18.33
N ASP A 201 6.49 -11.64 -19.54
CA ASP A 201 6.89 -10.65 -20.53
C ASP A 201 5.75 -9.70 -20.94
N PHE A 202 4.57 -9.85 -20.34
CA PHE A 202 3.36 -9.10 -20.70
C PHE A 202 2.94 -8.04 -19.68
N LYS A 203 3.40 -8.11 -18.41
CA LYS A 203 3.01 -7.14 -17.37
C LYS A 203 3.67 -5.78 -17.65
N LYS A 204 2.86 -4.82 -18.09
CA LYS A 204 3.31 -3.47 -18.48
C LYS A 204 3.55 -2.52 -17.30
N GLY A 205 2.94 -2.82 -16.14
CA GLY A 205 3.01 -2.00 -14.93
C GLY A 205 1.80 -1.07 -14.77
N TYR A 206 1.00 -1.29 -13.74
CA TYR A 206 -0.12 -0.40 -13.36
C TYR A 206 0.34 0.90 -12.70
N ILE A 207 1.62 1.02 -12.31
CA ILE A 207 2.25 2.26 -11.88
C ILE A 207 2.12 3.40 -12.91
N TYR A 208 1.99 3.07 -14.20
CA TYR A 208 1.78 4.03 -15.29
C TYR A 208 0.30 4.35 -15.55
N GLN A 209 -0.61 3.65 -14.88
CA GLN A 209 -2.06 3.75 -15.04
C GLN A 209 -2.75 4.14 -13.73
N GLU A 210 -2.04 4.91 -12.91
CA GLU A 210 -2.54 5.44 -11.65
C GLU A 210 -3.79 6.30 -11.83
N ILE A 211 -4.71 6.19 -10.87
CA ILE A 211 -5.96 6.93 -10.91
C ILE A 211 -5.75 8.30 -10.27
N VAL A 212 -5.85 9.33 -11.09
CA VAL A 212 -5.67 10.73 -10.66
C VAL A 212 -6.98 11.26 -10.10
N LEU A 213 -6.92 11.84 -8.89
CA LEU A 213 -8.11 12.32 -8.17
C LEU A 213 -8.68 13.63 -8.75
N ARG A 214 -7.88 14.36 -9.52
CA ARG A 214 -8.27 15.61 -10.20
C ARG A 214 -7.68 15.69 -11.60
N PRO A 215 -8.27 16.47 -12.51
CA PRO A 215 -7.67 16.71 -13.82
C PRO A 215 -6.23 17.22 -13.68
N VAL A 216 -5.30 16.58 -14.38
CA VAL A 216 -3.85 16.88 -14.27
C VAL A 216 -3.54 18.34 -14.57
N SER A 217 -4.28 18.96 -15.50
CA SER A 217 -4.15 20.38 -15.82
C SER A 217 -4.49 21.29 -14.63
N GLU A 218 -5.50 20.95 -13.83
CA GLU A 218 -5.87 21.71 -12.63
C GLU A 218 -4.83 21.56 -11.53
N ILE A 219 -4.30 20.33 -11.34
CA ILE A 219 -3.21 20.07 -10.40
C ILE A 219 -1.97 20.90 -10.77
N LYS A 220 -1.57 20.89 -12.05
CA LYS A 220 -0.41 21.67 -12.53
C LYS A 220 -0.60 23.15 -12.26
N GLN A 221 -1.75 23.72 -12.63
CA GLN A 221 -2.03 25.13 -12.41
C GLN A 221 -2.02 25.50 -10.91
N LEU A 222 -2.58 24.65 -10.04
CA LEU A 222 -2.52 24.86 -8.59
C LEU A 222 -1.09 24.91 -8.08
N LEU A 223 -0.25 23.93 -8.47
CA LEU A 223 1.13 23.84 -8.02
C LEU A 223 1.98 25.02 -8.54
N GLU A 224 1.76 25.45 -9.78
CA GLU A 224 2.42 26.62 -10.37
C GLU A 224 2.02 27.91 -9.64
N ASP A 225 0.72 28.13 -9.40
CA ASP A 225 0.23 29.32 -8.73
C ASP A 225 0.72 29.41 -7.27
N LEU A 226 0.83 28.28 -6.57
CA LEU A 226 1.44 28.22 -5.24
C LEU A 226 2.92 28.67 -5.28
N LYS A 227 3.68 28.22 -6.27
CA LYS A 227 5.08 28.62 -6.45
C LYS A 227 5.19 30.11 -6.81
N ASP A 228 4.32 30.61 -7.68
CA ASP A 228 4.26 32.03 -8.05
C ASP A 228 3.90 32.92 -6.86
N ALA A 229 3.07 32.43 -5.93
CA ALA A 229 2.78 33.06 -4.65
C ALA A 229 3.92 32.94 -3.62
N GLY A 230 5.02 32.28 -3.96
CA GLY A 230 6.22 32.17 -3.13
C GLY A 230 6.19 31.02 -2.11
N TYR A 231 5.31 30.03 -2.29
CA TYR A 231 5.34 28.81 -1.49
C TYR A 231 6.40 27.83 -1.99
N GLN A 232 7.12 27.20 -1.06
CA GLN A 232 7.83 25.95 -1.32
C GLN A 232 6.80 24.81 -1.33
N ILE A 233 6.74 24.05 -2.40
CA ILE A 233 5.93 22.82 -2.47
C ILE A 233 6.81 21.60 -2.24
N ALA A 234 6.31 20.64 -1.47
CA ALA A 234 7.06 19.46 -1.06
C ALA A 234 6.16 18.22 -0.93
N ILE A 235 6.76 17.03 -0.96
CA ILE A 235 6.05 15.74 -0.86
C ILE A 235 6.52 14.96 0.36
N ALA A 236 5.57 14.42 1.13
CA ALA A 236 5.81 13.44 2.19
C ALA A 236 4.77 12.32 2.10
N THR A 237 5.20 11.15 1.62
CA THR A 237 4.30 10.02 1.34
C THR A 237 4.77 8.70 1.94
N GLY A 238 3.83 7.79 2.18
CA GLY A 238 4.08 6.40 2.55
C GLY A 238 4.46 5.51 1.36
N ARG A 239 4.38 6.01 0.13
CA ARG A 239 4.86 5.28 -1.06
C ARG A 239 6.39 5.17 -1.05
N PRO A 240 6.98 4.07 -1.54
CA PRO A 240 8.39 4.00 -1.90
C PRO A 240 8.77 5.03 -2.96
N ARG A 241 10.07 5.32 -3.09
CA ARG A 241 10.56 6.37 -4.01
C ARG A 241 10.15 6.11 -5.46
N THR A 242 10.35 4.89 -5.98
CA THR A 242 9.94 4.56 -7.35
C THR A 242 8.44 4.74 -7.58
N GLU A 243 7.62 4.24 -6.64
CA GLU A 243 6.15 4.34 -6.66
C GLU A 243 5.62 5.77 -6.50
N THR A 244 6.50 6.72 -6.19
CA THR A 244 6.19 8.17 -6.13
C THR A 244 6.65 8.87 -7.41
N ILE A 245 7.91 8.63 -7.81
CA ILE A 245 8.56 9.36 -8.90
C ILE A 245 7.96 8.97 -10.25
N VAL A 246 7.79 7.68 -10.53
CA VAL A 246 7.32 7.20 -11.84
C VAL A 246 5.90 7.70 -12.16
N PRO A 247 4.91 7.63 -11.25
CA PRO A 247 3.61 8.24 -11.50
C PRO A 247 3.70 9.75 -11.72
N PHE A 248 4.52 10.46 -10.93
CA PHE A 248 4.65 11.92 -11.06
C PHE A 248 5.33 12.33 -12.37
N GLU A 249 6.27 11.54 -12.87
CA GLU A 249 6.89 11.73 -14.19
C GLU A 249 5.89 11.45 -15.31
N THR A 250 5.12 10.38 -15.19
CA THR A 250 4.07 10.00 -16.15
C THR A 250 3.01 11.10 -16.28
N LEU A 251 2.60 11.70 -15.16
CA LEU A 251 1.67 12.83 -15.13
C LEU A 251 2.33 14.16 -15.54
N GLY A 252 3.67 14.20 -15.63
CA GLY A 252 4.45 15.39 -15.92
C GLY A 252 4.35 16.47 -14.85
N ILE A 253 4.14 16.09 -13.58
CA ILE A 253 4.15 16.98 -12.41
C ILE A 253 5.46 16.91 -11.63
N LYS A 254 6.27 15.86 -11.82
CA LYS A 254 7.55 15.67 -11.12
C LYS A 254 8.47 16.88 -11.21
N SER A 255 8.53 17.53 -12.38
CA SER A 255 9.40 18.69 -12.63
C SER A 255 9.04 19.93 -11.80
N LEU A 256 7.86 19.95 -11.18
CA LEU A 256 7.45 21.06 -10.31
C LEU A 256 8.05 20.95 -8.91
N PHE A 257 8.44 19.74 -8.49
CA PHE A 257 9.00 19.44 -7.17
C PHE A 257 10.52 19.23 -7.23
N ASP A 258 11.23 19.86 -6.30
CA ASP A 258 12.66 19.62 -6.08
C ASP A 258 12.84 18.24 -5.42
N ASP A 259 13.82 17.46 -5.88
CA ASP A 259 14.18 16.16 -5.31
C ASP A 259 14.55 16.25 -3.83
N LEU A 260 15.14 17.38 -3.41
CA LEU A 260 15.46 17.63 -2.01
C LEU A 260 14.20 17.75 -1.14
N HIS A 261 13.04 18.00 -1.73
CA HIS A 261 11.77 18.20 -1.05
C HIS A 261 10.75 17.10 -1.40
N ILE A 262 11.25 15.89 -1.64
CA ILE A 262 10.44 14.67 -1.78
C ILE A 262 10.99 13.65 -0.78
N VAL A 263 10.14 13.26 0.17
CA VAL A 263 10.43 12.23 1.17
C VAL A 263 9.38 11.14 1.10
N THR A 264 9.86 9.90 1.08
CA THR A 264 9.11 8.69 0.76
C THR A 264 9.31 7.64 1.87
N ALA A 265 8.61 6.50 1.80
CA ALA A 265 8.90 5.39 2.70
C ALA A 265 10.31 4.83 2.55
N SER A 266 10.94 4.97 1.38
CA SER A 266 12.34 4.56 1.18
C SER A 266 13.29 5.35 2.08
N ASP A 267 13.05 6.66 2.24
CA ASP A 267 13.85 7.53 3.12
C ASP A 267 13.62 7.21 4.60
N VAL A 268 12.37 6.87 4.97
CA VAL A 268 12.03 6.38 6.32
C VAL A 268 12.79 5.11 6.64
N LEU A 269 12.81 4.12 5.73
CA LEU A 269 13.55 2.87 5.93
C LEU A 269 15.05 3.12 6.11
N ILE A 270 15.64 4.03 5.31
CA ILE A 270 17.03 4.44 5.47
C ILE A 270 17.25 5.04 6.87
N ALA A 271 16.39 5.97 7.30
CA ALA A 271 16.50 6.59 8.62
C ALA A 271 16.39 5.56 9.75
N GLU A 272 15.46 4.62 9.64
CA GLU A 272 15.23 3.56 10.60
C GLU A 272 16.37 2.53 10.65
N GLU A 273 17.05 2.28 9.54
CA GLU A 273 18.26 1.45 9.51
C GLU A 273 19.43 2.13 10.23
N HIS A 274 19.61 3.44 10.01
CA HIS A 274 20.67 4.23 10.66
C HIS A 274 20.39 4.50 12.14
N PHE A 275 19.12 4.58 12.52
CA PHE A 275 18.67 4.90 13.88
C PHE A 275 17.60 3.91 14.37
N PRO A 276 17.95 2.62 14.58
CA PRO A 276 16.99 1.58 14.93
C PRO A 276 16.25 1.83 16.23
N ASP A 277 16.88 2.51 17.19
CA ASP A 277 16.29 2.89 18.48
C ASP A 277 15.19 3.97 18.37
N LEU A 278 15.07 4.60 17.19
CA LEU A 278 14.08 5.66 16.93
C LEU A 278 12.87 5.14 16.14
N LYS A 279 12.83 3.85 15.81
CA LYS A 279 11.66 3.22 15.18
C LYS A 279 10.43 3.31 16.09
N PRO A 280 9.21 3.46 15.53
CA PRO A 280 8.91 3.68 14.11
C PRO A 280 8.98 5.17 13.69
N LEU A 281 9.48 5.43 12.49
CA LEU A 281 9.58 6.77 11.88
C LEU A 281 8.58 7.02 10.74
N GLY A 282 7.81 6.00 10.32
CA GLY A 282 6.68 6.18 9.41
C GLY A 282 5.54 6.99 10.04
N LYS A 283 4.64 7.54 9.20
CA LYS A 283 3.41 8.22 9.65
C LYS A 283 2.67 7.32 10.67
N PRO A 284 2.19 7.84 11.82
CA PRO A 284 1.95 9.25 12.16
C PRO A 284 3.17 9.99 12.75
N ASN A 285 4.37 9.41 12.73
CA ASN A 285 5.58 10.14 13.08
C ASN A 285 5.82 11.27 12.03
N PRO A 286 6.08 12.53 12.43
CA PRO A 286 6.22 13.63 11.49
C PRO A 286 7.59 13.71 10.79
N PHE A 287 8.46 12.70 10.97
CA PHE A 287 9.79 12.65 10.36
C PHE A 287 9.77 13.04 8.88
N SER A 288 8.90 12.42 8.08
CA SER A 288 8.84 12.67 6.63
C SER A 288 8.45 14.12 6.30
N TYR A 289 7.53 14.71 7.06
CA TYR A 289 7.13 16.10 6.89
C TYR A 289 8.24 17.09 7.29
N LEU A 290 9.00 16.80 8.35
CA LEU A 290 10.13 17.64 8.74
C LEU A 290 11.30 17.52 7.78
N ALA A 291 11.59 16.30 7.31
CA ALA A 291 12.63 16.05 6.32
C ALA A 291 12.29 16.73 4.98
N THR A 292 11.05 16.65 4.53
CA THR A 292 10.66 17.30 3.27
C THR A 292 10.63 18.82 3.40
N LEU A 293 10.30 19.37 4.57
CA LEU A 293 10.34 20.81 4.83
C LEU A 293 11.77 21.37 4.86
N ASP A 294 12.64 20.79 5.69
CA ASP A 294 14.00 21.28 5.94
C ASP A 294 14.99 20.83 4.84
N GLY A 295 14.65 19.81 4.05
CA GLY A 295 15.45 19.21 2.98
C GLY A 295 15.86 17.75 3.29
N ASN A 296 15.66 16.87 2.31
CA ASN A 296 15.91 15.43 2.41
C ASN A 296 17.43 15.12 2.41
N ASP A 297 18.06 15.27 3.59
CA ASP A 297 19.48 15.03 3.80
C ASP A 297 19.72 14.12 5.01
N LEU A 298 20.36 12.99 4.77
CA LEU A 298 20.72 11.97 5.76
C LEU A 298 21.47 12.55 6.97
N GLN A 299 22.31 13.58 6.77
CA GLN A 299 23.07 14.20 7.87
C GLN A 299 22.16 14.85 8.92
N HIS A 300 20.94 15.22 8.52
CA HIS A 300 19.97 15.89 9.36
C HIS A 300 18.85 14.96 9.86
N TYR A 301 18.77 13.71 9.41
CA TYR A 301 17.69 12.77 9.76
C TYR A 301 17.50 12.59 11.27
N LYS A 302 18.59 12.51 12.04
CA LYS A 302 18.51 12.40 13.50
C LYS A 302 17.79 13.60 14.13
N LYS A 303 17.98 14.80 13.57
CA LYS A 303 17.28 16.01 14.02
C LYS A 303 15.78 15.89 13.72
N TYR A 304 15.41 15.46 12.52
CA TYR A 304 14.01 15.27 12.11
C TYR A 304 13.29 14.20 12.95
N ALA A 305 14.03 13.18 13.40
CA ALA A 305 13.48 12.09 14.22
C ALA A 305 13.34 12.43 15.72
N THR A 306 14.10 13.41 16.24
CA THR A 306 14.16 13.68 17.70
C THR A 306 13.65 15.06 18.11
N ASN A 307 13.65 16.02 17.20
CA ASN A 307 13.16 17.38 17.43
C ASN A 307 11.92 17.58 16.55
N GLN A 308 10.74 17.38 17.13
CA GLN A 308 9.49 17.29 16.36
C GLN A 308 8.38 18.23 16.83
N GLU A 309 8.35 18.59 18.11
CA GLU A 309 7.25 19.36 18.72
C GLU A 309 7.31 20.84 18.33
N ASN A 310 6.18 21.39 17.84
CA ASN A 310 5.97 22.83 17.61
C ASN A 310 7.15 23.51 16.88
N ARG A 311 7.64 22.87 15.83
CA ARG A 311 8.81 23.28 15.06
C ARG A 311 8.54 24.37 14.05
N VAL A 312 7.27 24.59 13.68
CA VAL A 312 6.89 25.51 12.61
C VAL A 312 5.86 26.52 13.06
N ASN A 313 5.70 27.58 12.27
CA ASN A 313 4.63 28.55 12.45
C ASN A 313 3.40 28.08 11.66
N PRO A 314 2.21 27.96 12.28
CA PRO A 314 1.00 27.51 11.59
C PRO A 314 0.58 28.42 10.43
N ASN A 315 0.97 29.71 10.46
CA ASN A 315 0.68 30.63 9.36
C ASN A 315 1.65 30.51 8.16
N GLU A 316 2.67 29.67 8.28
CA GLU A 316 3.72 29.51 7.25
C GLU A 316 3.77 28.10 6.67
N VAL A 317 3.42 27.06 7.44
CA VAL A 317 3.53 25.68 6.99
C VAL A 317 2.16 25.00 7.00
N PHE A 318 1.77 24.50 5.84
CA PHE A 318 0.49 23.83 5.60
C PHE A 318 0.74 22.38 5.19
N ILE A 319 0.12 21.44 5.89
CA ILE A 319 0.12 20.02 5.50
C ILE A 319 -1.21 19.71 4.82
N VAL A 320 -1.14 19.15 3.61
CA VAL A 320 -2.29 18.72 2.83
C VAL A 320 -2.24 17.20 2.71
N GLY A 321 -3.13 16.50 3.40
CA GLY A 321 -3.22 15.03 3.44
C GLY A 321 -4.61 14.59 3.87
N ASP A 322 -5.09 13.45 3.38
CA ASP A 322 -6.44 12.96 3.67
C ASP A 322 -6.53 12.18 5.00
N SER A 323 -5.40 11.66 5.48
CA SER A 323 -5.39 10.71 6.58
C SER A 323 -5.32 11.36 7.95
N LEU A 324 -5.85 10.66 8.96
CA LEU A 324 -5.67 11.05 10.37
C LEU A 324 -4.19 11.10 10.78
N ALA A 325 -3.34 10.26 10.16
CA ALA A 325 -1.91 10.24 10.47
C ALA A 325 -1.19 11.53 10.04
N ASP A 326 -1.64 12.16 8.95
CA ASP A 326 -1.13 13.46 8.49
C ASP A 326 -1.58 14.58 9.41
N LEU A 327 -2.84 14.56 9.83
CA LEU A 327 -3.37 15.51 10.82
C LEU A 327 -2.57 15.45 12.13
N LEU A 328 -2.32 14.23 12.64
CA LEU A 328 -1.53 14.04 13.86
C LEU A 328 -0.08 14.55 13.67
N SER A 329 0.51 14.33 12.49
CA SER A 329 1.83 14.85 12.14
C SER A 329 1.84 16.39 12.12
N ALA A 330 0.81 17.01 11.53
CA ALA A 330 0.67 18.46 11.47
C ALA A 330 0.55 19.09 12.85
N LYS A 331 -0.33 18.54 13.70
CA LYS A 331 -0.47 18.99 15.09
C LYS A 331 0.82 18.85 15.88
N LYS A 332 1.55 17.73 15.70
CA LYS A 332 2.83 17.48 16.37
C LYS A 332 3.84 18.57 16.03
N ILE A 333 3.98 18.93 14.76
CA ILE A 333 4.96 19.94 14.33
C ILE A 333 4.48 21.38 14.50
N GLY A 334 3.19 21.60 14.77
CA GLY A 334 2.58 22.93 14.86
C GLY A 334 2.25 23.57 13.50
N ALA A 335 2.05 22.74 12.46
CA ALA A 335 1.60 23.18 11.14
C ALA A 335 0.07 23.30 11.09
N THR A 336 -0.45 24.07 10.14
CA THR A 336 -1.88 24.05 9.81
C THR A 336 -2.19 22.86 8.91
N PHE A 337 -3.23 22.11 9.23
CA PHE A 337 -3.69 20.98 8.42
C PHE A 337 -4.85 21.37 7.49
N ILE A 338 -4.84 20.83 6.27
CA ILE A 338 -5.93 20.93 5.30
C ILE A 338 -6.24 19.51 4.79
N GLY A 339 -7.38 18.97 5.20
CA GLY A 339 -7.80 17.60 4.89
C GLY A 339 -8.73 17.52 3.68
N PRO A 340 -8.28 17.10 2.49
CA PRO A 340 -9.17 16.74 1.40
C PRO A 340 -9.93 15.43 1.66
N LEU A 341 -11.21 15.39 1.27
CA LEU A 341 -12.08 14.21 1.44
C LEU A 341 -12.05 13.26 0.22
N THR A 342 -10.86 13.04 -0.32
CA THR A 342 -10.59 12.18 -1.48
C THR A 342 -9.83 10.90 -1.15
N GLY A 343 -9.56 10.64 0.13
CA GLY A 343 -9.05 9.37 0.63
C GLY A 343 -10.05 8.22 0.48
N LEU A 344 -9.63 7.01 0.88
CA LEU A 344 -10.46 5.79 0.78
C LEU A 344 -11.84 5.92 1.46
N LYS A 345 -11.90 6.56 2.64
CA LYS A 345 -13.18 6.81 3.35
C LYS A 345 -14.04 7.90 2.67
N GLY A 346 -13.48 8.64 1.72
CA GLY A 346 -14.11 9.76 1.03
C GLY A 346 -14.74 10.76 2.01
N GLN A 347 -16.00 11.10 1.77
CA GLN A 347 -16.76 12.03 2.62
C GLN A 347 -16.97 11.54 4.05
N ASN A 348 -16.90 10.22 4.29
CA ASN A 348 -17.09 9.65 5.63
C ASN A 348 -15.88 9.93 6.55
N ALA A 349 -14.74 10.39 6.03
CA ALA A 349 -13.59 10.82 6.84
C ALA A 349 -13.85 12.12 7.62
N ARG A 350 -14.84 12.92 7.20
CA ARG A 350 -15.09 14.27 7.76
C ARG A 350 -15.27 14.27 9.27
N GLU A 351 -16.14 13.41 9.78
CA GLU A 351 -16.44 13.35 11.22
C GLU A 351 -15.19 13.01 12.05
N GLU A 352 -14.35 12.09 11.55
CA GLU A 352 -13.09 11.74 12.18
C GLU A 352 -12.13 12.93 12.20
N LEU A 353 -11.92 13.61 11.06
CA LEU A 353 -11.04 14.78 10.98
C LEU A 353 -11.53 15.94 11.88
N GLU A 354 -12.84 16.19 11.91
CA GLU A 354 -13.44 17.20 12.80
C GLU A 354 -13.27 16.85 14.28
N SER A 355 -13.43 15.57 14.66
CA SER A 355 -13.25 15.11 16.04
C SER A 355 -11.80 15.24 16.55
N TYR A 356 -10.84 15.32 15.64
CA TYR A 356 -9.45 15.60 15.90
C TYR A 356 -9.08 17.05 15.60
N ASP A 357 -10.04 17.97 15.55
CA ASP A 357 -9.83 19.42 15.40
C ASP A 357 -9.02 19.79 14.13
N ALA A 358 -9.32 19.20 12.98
CA ALA A 358 -8.75 19.62 11.69
C ALA A 358 -9.04 21.11 11.43
N GLU A 359 -8.02 21.90 11.08
CA GLU A 359 -8.21 23.35 10.87
C GLU A 359 -9.04 23.66 9.61
N TYR A 360 -8.80 22.91 8.52
CA TYR A 360 -9.58 23.00 7.28
C TYR A 360 -9.89 21.62 6.74
N ILE A 361 -11.09 21.45 6.18
CA ILE A 361 -11.52 20.25 5.47
C ILE A 361 -12.13 20.69 4.15
N VAL A 362 -11.63 20.13 3.05
CA VAL A 362 -12.04 20.46 1.68
C VAL A 362 -12.52 19.22 0.94
N ASN A 363 -13.29 19.38 -0.14
CA ASN A 363 -13.78 18.22 -0.89
C ASN A 363 -12.66 17.54 -1.68
N HIS A 364 -11.68 18.32 -2.17
CA HIS A 364 -10.54 17.83 -2.93
C HIS A 364 -9.41 18.86 -2.96
N VAL A 365 -8.19 18.45 -3.35
CA VAL A 365 -6.99 19.31 -3.35
C VAL A 365 -7.15 20.64 -4.12
N GLY A 366 -7.98 20.69 -5.16
CA GLY A 366 -8.22 21.94 -5.91
C GLY A 366 -8.82 23.09 -5.08
N GLU A 367 -9.55 22.79 -4.01
CA GLU A 367 -10.21 23.80 -3.15
C GLU A 367 -9.23 24.48 -2.17
N ILE A 368 -7.99 23.99 -2.03
CA ILE A 368 -7.01 24.65 -1.15
C ILE A 368 -6.63 26.05 -1.64
N ARG A 369 -6.93 26.38 -2.91
CA ARG A 369 -6.75 27.72 -3.46
C ARG A 369 -7.44 28.76 -2.61
N ASP A 370 -8.69 28.51 -2.21
CA ASP A 370 -9.50 29.47 -1.45
C ASP A 370 -8.96 29.75 -0.03
N ILE A 371 -8.01 28.92 0.41
CA ILE A 371 -7.33 29.04 1.72
C ILE A 371 -5.97 29.71 1.58
N LEU A 372 -5.24 29.44 0.49
CA LEU A 372 -3.81 29.76 0.35
C LEU A 372 -3.49 30.89 -0.65
N LEU A 373 -4.39 31.16 -1.61
CA LEU A 373 -4.21 32.11 -2.72
C LEU A 373 -5.34 33.14 -2.75
#